data_AF-A0AAV1R8G5-F1
#
_entry.id   AF-A0AAV1R8G5-F1
#
_cell.length_a   1.000
_cell.length_b   1.000
_cell.length_c   1.000
_cell.angle_alpha   90.00
_cell.angle_beta   90.00
_cell.angle_gamma   90.00
#
_symmetry.space_group_name_H-M   'P 1'
#
loop_
_entity.id
_entity.type
_entity.pdbx_description
1 polymer ?
#
loop_
_entity_poly.entity_id
_entity_poly.type
_entity_poly.pdbx_seq_one_letter_code
_entity_poly.pdbx_strand_id
1 'polypeptide(L)'
;MAASVHHIVPKLTITTAARPESRRLSFNSVSRCVPTTATAATDAGTQRITVKNGNDSLDICRVLNGMWQTSGGWGRIDRDGAVEAMLRYADAGLSTFDMADHFYPYK
;
A
#
# COMPACT_ATOMS: atom_id res chain seq x y z
N MET A 1 -40.12 54.45 -10.25
CA MET A 1 -39.52 53.39 -11.07
C MET A 1 -38.45 52.71 -10.22
N ALA A 2 -38.76 51.60 -9.54
CA ALA A 2 -37.79 50.86 -8.72
C ALA A 2 -37.57 49.48 -9.36
N ALA A 3 -36.34 49.19 -9.77
CA ALA A 3 -35.97 47.91 -10.35
C ALA A 3 -35.45 46.97 -9.25
N SER A 4 -36.15 45.87 -9.00
CA SER A 4 -35.72 44.80 -8.09
C SER A 4 -34.81 43.83 -8.85
N VAL A 5 -33.54 43.75 -8.45
CA VAL A 5 -32.56 42.82 -9.03
C VAL A 5 -32.55 41.54 -8.18
N HIS A 6 -33.30 40.54 -8.62
CA HIS A 6 -33.26 39.21 -8.01
C HIS A 6 -31.93 38.52 -8.34
N HIS A 7 -31.05 38.40 -7.35
CA HIS A 7 -29.83 37.61 -7.46
C HIS A 7 -30.19 36.12 -7.33
N ILE A 8 -30.13 35.38 -8.43
CA ILE A 8 -30.28 33.92 -8.45
C ILE A 8 -28.92 33.31 -8.08
N VAL A 9 -28.81 32.80 -6.86
CA VAL A 9 -27.65 31.98 -6.45
C VAL A 9 -27.97 30.52 -6.81
N PRO A 10 -27.18 29.84 -7.67
CA PRO A 10 -27.39 28.42 -7.90
C PRO A 10 -26.98 27.64 -6.65
N LYS A 11 -27.94 26.92 -6.06
CA LYS A 11 -27.71 26.00 -4.95
C LYS A 11 -26.98 24.77 -5.48
N LEU A 12 -25.64 24.81 -5.45
CA LEU A 12 -24.80 23.64 -5.70
C LEU A 12 -25.12 22.56 -4.67
N THR A 13 -25.82 21.52 -5.11
CA THR A 13 -26.04 20.32 -4.31
C THR A 13 -24.81 19.44 -4.51
N ILE A 14 -23.91 19.41 -3.52
CA ILE A 14 -22.78 18.48 -3.51
C ILE A 14 -23.34 17.10 -3.22
N THR A 15 -23.63 16.33 -4.28
CA THR A 15 -23.88 14.90 -4.15
C THR A 15 -22.55 14.27 -3.78
N THR A 16 -22.41 13.85 -2.52
CA THR A 16 -21.30 13.00 -2.09
C THR A 16 -21.42 11.69 -2.85
N ALA A 17 -20.68 11.56 -3.95
CA ALA A 17 -20.54 10.28 -4.62
C ALA A 17 -19.92 9.32 -3.61
N ALA A 18 -20.73 8.38 -3.13
CA ALA A 18 -20.23 7.28 -2.32
C ALA A 18 -19.10 6.61 -3.12
N ARG A 19 -17.88 6.65 -2.57
CA ARG A 19 -16.74 5.91 -3.11
C ARG A 19 -17.22 4.47 -3.36
N PRO A 20 -17.03 3.90 -4.56
CA PRO A 20 -17.39 2.51 -4.76
C PRO A 20 -16.61 1.73 -3.71
N GLU A 21 -17.36 0.99 -2.88
CA GLU A 21 -16.80 0.08 -1.90
C GLU A 21 -15.81 -0.79 -2.68
N SER A 22 -14.53 -0.55 -2.42
CA SER A 22 -13.45 -1.33 -3.03
C SER A 22 -13.81 -2.76 -2.75
N ARG A 23 -14.17 -3.51 -3.80
CA ARG A 23 -14.48 -4.93 -3.70
C ARG A 23 -13.36 -5.50 -2.85
N ARG A 24 -13.68 -5.92 -1.63
CA ARG A 24 -12.74 -6.68 -0.81
C ARG A 24 -12.53 -7.94 -1.61
N LEU A 25 -11.57 -7.91 -2.54
CA LEU A 25 -11.00 -9.10 -3.14
C LEU A 25 -10.71 -9.96 -1.94
N SER A 26 -11.35 -11.12 -1.89
CA SER A 26 -11.09 -12.10 -0.86
C SER A 26 -9.60 -12.39 -0.94
N PHE A 27 -8.83 -11.74 -0.05
CA PHE A 27 -7.36 -11.84 0.02
C PHE A 27 -6.92 -13.23 0.49
N ASN A 28 -7.86 -14.19 0.60
CA ASN A 28 -7.61 -15.58 0.96
C ASN A 28 -6.66 -16.30 -0.02
N SER A 29 -6.28 -15.69 -1.15
CA SER A 29 -5.28 -16.25 -2.08
C SER A 29 -3.89 -15.62 -1.99
N VAL A 30 -3.68 -14.55 -1.22
CA VAL A 30 -2.31 -14.03 -1.02
C VAL A 30 -1.66 -14.91 0.03
N SER A 31 -0.71 -15.75 -0.40
CA SER A 31 0.09 -16.58 0.49
C SER A 31 0.67 -15.71 1.60
N ARG A 32 0.23 -15.96 2.83
CA ARG A 32 0.66 -15.20 4.00
C ARG A 32 2.09 -15.61 4.35
N CYS A 33 3.05 -14.69 4.23
CA CYS A 33 4.45 -14.88 4.61
C CYS A 33 4.69 -14.75 6.13
N VAL A 34 3.64 -14.98 6.92
CA VAL A 34 3.64 -14.82 8.37
C VAL A 34 4.45 -15.97 9.00
N PRO A 35 5.31 -15.70 10.00
CA PRO A 35 5.92 -16.74 10.79
C PRO A 35 4.83 -17.50 11.56
N THR A 36 4.62 -18.78 11.23
CA THR A 36 3.72 -19.65 11.99
C THR A 36 4.27 -19.79 13.40
N THR A 37 3.61 -19.22 14.39
CA THR A 37 3.83 -19.56 15.80
C THR A 37 3.67 -21.07 15.96
N ALA A 38 4.78 -21.73 16.28
CA ALA A 38 4.98 -23.15 16.59
C ALA A 38 3.73 -24.05 16.78
N THR A 39 2.97 -24.41 15.73
CA THR A 39 2.10 -25.62 15.74
C THR A 39 1.65 -26.16 14.38
N ALA A 40 2.30 -25.82 13.26
CA ALA A 40 2.07 -26.52 12.00
C ALA A 40 3.38 -26.66 11.22
N ALA A 41 4.09 -27.74 11.51
CA ALA A 41 5.27 -28.17 10.78
C ALA A 41 4.85 -28.86 9.47
N THR A 42 4.36 -28.08 8.51
CA THR A 42 4.34 -28.45 7.10
C THR A 42 4.33 -27.14 6.31
N ASP A 43 5.45 -26.86 5.62
CA ASP A 43 5.64 -25.80 4.62
C ASP A 43 6.11 -24.38 5.06
N ALA A 44 6.41 -24.17 6.35
CA ALA A 44 6.98 -22.90 6.84
C ALA A 44 8.36 -22.53 6.22
N GLY A 45 9.06 -23.50 5.62
CA GLY A 45 10.38 -23.31 5.01
C GLY A 45 10.37 -22.81 3.57
N THR A 46 9.24 -22.86 2.84
CA THR A 46 9.23 -22.52 1.40
C THR A 46 9.12 -21.02 1.14
N GLN A 47 8.50 -20.28 2.06
CA GLN A 47 8.10 -18.88 1.85
C GLN A 47 9.05 -17.84 2.47
N ARG A 48 9.92 -18.24 3.41
CA ARG A 48 10.91 -17.37 4.06
C ARG A 48 12.34 -17.86 3.77
N ILE A 49 13.30 -16.95 3.85
CA ILE A 49 14.72 -17.26 3.64
C ILE A 49 15.58 -16.34 4.51
N THR A 50 16.64 -16.88 5.08
CA THR A 50 17.69 -16.07 5.71
C THR A 50 18.74 -15.70 4.67
N VAL A 51 18.85 -14.40 4.36
CA VAL A 51 19.95 -13.85 3.57
C VAL A 51 21.11 -13.47 4.49
N LYS A 52 22.35 -13.57 4.00
CA LYS A 52 23.57 -13.27 4.77
C LYS A 52 24.42 -12.22 4.04
N ASN A 53 25.05 -11.34 4.80
CA ASN A 53 26.06 -10.41 4.31
C ASN A 53 27.21 -10.34 5.32
N GLY A 54 28.31 -11.03 5.05
CA GLY A 54 29.40 -11.19 6.03
C GLY A 54 28.89 -11.84 7.32
N ASN A 55 28.98 -11.10 8.43
CA ASN A 55 28.52 -11.55 9.74
C ASN A 55 27.05 -11.21 10.02
N ASP A 56 26.40 -10.46 9.14
CA ASP A 56 25.00 -10.08 9.27
C ASP A 56 24.08 -11.10 8.61
N SER A 57 22.86 -11.20 9.13
CA SER A 57 21.81 -12.02 8.53
C SER A 57 20.42 -11.41 8.73
N LEU A 58 19.53 -11.67 7.78
CA LEU A 58 18.16 -11.19 7.83
C LEU A 58 17.21 -12.29 7.33
N ASP A 59 16.19 -12.61 8.13
CA ASP A 59 15.12 -13.53 7.74
C ASP A 59 13.98 -12.75 7.07
N ILE A 60 13.73 -13.04 5.80
CA ILE A 60 12.76 -12.32 4.96
C ILE A 60 11.76 -13.27 4.34
N CYS A 61 10.60 -12.74 3.95
CA CYS A 61 9.78 -13.41 2.93
C CYS A 61 10.58 -13.47 1.62
N ARG A 62 10.44 -14.55 0.85
CA ARG A 62 11.09 -14.69 -0.47
C ARG A 62 10.53 -13.73 -1.51
N VAL A 63 9.41 -13.07 -1.20
CA VAL A 63 8.79 -12.02 -2.01
C VAL A 63 9.12 -10.66 -1.40
N LEU A 64 9.63 -9.75 -2.23
CA LEU A 64 9.95 -8.38 -1.88
C LEU A 64 8.93 -7.42 -2.46
N ASN A 65 8.70 -6.30 -1.78
CA ASN A 65 7.87 -5.21 -2.29
C ASN A 65 8.78 -4.14 -2.91
N GLY A 66 8.74 -3.98 -4.24
CA GLY A 66 9.44 -2.89 -4.92
C GLY A 66 8.76 -1.54 -4.68
N MET A 67 9.51 -0.53 -4.24
CA MET A 67 8.95 0.79 -3.87
C MET A 67 9.08 1.85 -4.97
N TRP A 68 9.37 1.46 -6.21
CA TRP A 68 9.49 2.43 -7.29
C TRP A 68 8.19 3.24 -7.50
N GLN A 69 7.00 2.68 -7.23
CA GLN A 69 5.76 3.47 -7.32
C GLN A 69 5.67 4.58 -6.26
N THR A 70 6.44 4.55 -5.18
CA THR A 70 6.46 5.66 -4.22
C THR A 70 7.45 6.76 -4.62
N SER A 71 8.08 6.65 -5.80
CA SER A 71 9.08 7.64 -6.27
C SER A 71 8.51 8.91 -6.90
N GLY A 72 7.27 8.87 -7.38
CA GLY A 72 6.63 10.00 -8.05
C GLY A 72 7.06 10.20 -9.51
N GLY A 73 8.00 9.40 -10.03
CA GLY A 73 8.42 9.43 -11.44
C GLY A 73 7.32 9.08 -12.45
N TRP A 74 6.17 8.58 -11.98
CA TRP A 74 4.99 8.22 -12.80
C TRP A 74 3.75 9.07 -12.48
N GLY A 75 3.85 10.09 -11.63
CA GLY A 75 2.75 11.00 -11.31
C GLY A 75 2.54 11.26 -9.82
N ARG A 76 1.41 11.89 -9.49
CA ARG A 76 1.04 12.20 -8.10
C ARG A 76 0.80 10.92 -7.30
N ILE A 77 1.37 10.87 -6.11
CA ILE A 77 1.19 9.77 -5.16
C ILE A 77 0.05 10.12 -4.20
N ASP A 78 -0.91 9.20 -4.04
CA ASP A 78 -1.79 9.19 -2.86
C ASP A 78 -0.99 8.64 -1.67
N ARG A 79 -0.46 9.54 -0.86
CA ARG A 79 0.42 9.18 0.25
C ARG A 79 -0.29 8.29 1.27
N ASP A 80 -1.53 8.62 1.61
CA ASP A 80 -2.26 7.89 2.65
C ASP A 80 -2.65 6.50 2.12
N GLY A 81 -3.04 6.40 0.85
CA GLY A 81 -3.26 5.12 0.16
C GLY A 81 -1.99 4.25 0.10
N ALA A 82 -0.81 4.85 -0.13
CA ALA A 82 0.46 4.14 -0.15
C ALA A 82 0.81 3.56 1.23
N VAL A 83 0.66 4.35 2.30
CA VAL A 83 0.90 3.90 3.68
C VAL A 83 -0.04 2.75 4.06
N GLU A 84 -1.33 2.88 3.76
CA GLU A 84 -2.32 1.81 4.02
C GLU A 84 -1.97 0.51 3.30
N ALA A 85 -1.49 0.58 2.05
CA ALA A 85 -1.04 -0.61 1.33
C ALA A 85 0.19 -1.25 1.96
N MET A 86 1.17 -0.45 2.39
CA MET A 86 2.38 -0.94 3.06
C MET A 86 2.05 -1.65 4.39
N LEU A 87 1.13 -1.10 5.19
CA LEU A 87 0.68 -1.73 6.43
C LEU A 87 0.04 -3.10 6.16
N ARG A 88 -0.82 -3.19 5.14
CA ARG A 88 -1.44 -4.47 4.75
C ARG A 88 -0.42 -5.51 4.28
N TYR A 89 0.65 -5.09 3.59
CA TYR A 89 1.74 -5.99 3.21
C TYR A 89 2.49 -6.49 4.44
N ALA A 90 2.81 -5.61 5.38
CA ALA A 90 3.45 -5.99 6.63
C ALA A 90 2.59 -6.98 7.44
N ASP A 91 1.29 -6.72 7.58
CA ASP A 91 0.33 -7.60 8.27
C ASP A 91 0.21 -8.98 7.60
N ALA A 92 0.42 -9.05 6.28
CA ALA A 92 0.45 -10.31 5.51
C ALA A 92 1.82 -11.03 5.56
N GLY A 93 2.82 -10.47 6.25
CA GLY A 93 4.18 -11.01 6.34
C GLY A 93 5.09 -10.65 5.16
N LEU A 94 4.62 -9.81 4.23
CA LEU A 94 5.43 -9.23 3.14
C LEU A 94 6.14 -7.97 3.67
N SER A 95 7.02 -8.16 4.65
CA SER A 95 7.59 -7.06 5.45
C SER A 95 8.92 -6.50 4.94
N THR A 96 9.36 -6.90 3.75
CA THR A 96 10.63 -6.43 3.16
C THR A 96 10.34 -5.52 1.98
N PHE A 97 10.83 -4.28 2.05
CA PHE A 97 10.58 -3.22 1.08
C PHE A 97 11.90 -2.81 0.44
N ASP A 98 11.96 -2.87 -0.89
CA ASP A 98 13.13 -2.51 -1.68
C ASP A 98 13.08 -1.02 -2.06
N MET A 99 14.12 -0.27 -1.67
CA MET A 99 14.21 1.18 -1.84
C MET A 99 15.58 1.57 -2.41
N ALA A 100 15.56 2.49 -3.37
CA ALA A 100 16.74 3.11 -3.94
C ALA A 100 16.74 4.62 -3.69
N ASP A 101 17.93 5.21 -3.59
CA ASP A 101 18.14 6.66 -3.50
C ASP A 101 17.56 7.43 -4.69
N HIS A 102 17.64 6.87 -5.90
CA HIS A 102 17.04 7.44 -7.10
C HIS A 102 15.49 7.46 -7.06
N PHE A 103 14.84 6.75 -6.13
CA PHE A 103 13.40 6.87 -5.96
C PHE A 103 12.99 8.24 -5.40
N TYR A 104 13.91 9.05 -4.92
CA TYR A 104 13.62 10.44 -4.60
C TYR A 104 13.97 11.33 -5.81
N PRO A 105 13.01 12.05 -6.41
CA PRO A 105 13.34 13.08 -7.38
C PRO A 105 14.14 14.16 -6.66
N TYR A 106 15.37 14.43 -7.10
CA TYR A 106 16.06 15.66 -6.77
C TYR A 106 15.11 16.81 -7.14
N LYS A 107 14.54 17.47 -6.13
CA LYS A 107 13.95 18.78 -6.33
C LYS A 107 15.05 19.79 -6.63
#